data_AF-A0A1H6ETF9-F1
#
_entry.id   AF-A0A1H6ETF9-F1
#
_cell.length_a   1.000
_cell.length_b   1.000
_cell.length_c   1.000
_cell.angle_alpha   90.00
_cell.angle_beta   90.00
_cell.angle_gamma   90.00
#
_symmetry.space_group_name_H-M   'P 1'
#
loop_
_entity.id
_entity.type
_entity.pdbx_description
1 polymer ?
#
loop_
_entity_poly.entity_id
_entity_poly.type
_entity_poly.pdbx_seq_one_letter_code
_entity_poly.pdbx_strand_id
1 'polypeptide(L)'
;MVTLAAVTPAAAQTGLAVNPTAWASVTSQDPDQAHWSEYEPTWEGADVSVGRTDHGEVTRAFFELDVTAFAGKRVLDANFVLYVRAHGACGPDTEMWETGRISSQTTWNDQPQWLRELSTSPADCGVQGWMISEAVKDAVARGDEVVTIGLKSADESTAGRYVFWTTPSVGNATGPGMSVRYNTVPDVPSGQAVTAGDCQAPPGGPYLRTTTPSFLAMLTDPDHGGNEIMRGRFEWADAAGAKIGEAVTTEQTGDARHCVTVPAGQLADGGSYTWRVRAENSYTVVGPGGYETYWDMGEWSAWQPELHIDQAPPANPPAISSADFPENQVGGRVGQPGTFTLAPNGVTDVASYDYDFGRGFVPVRAGADGTATVTFTPTNTFPQRLIARSVDRAGNLGPTVTYAFRAAPR
;
A
#
# COMPACT_ATOMS: atom_id res chain seq x y z
N MET A 1 -9.38 -18.54 -37.86
CA MET A 1 -9.66 -18.65 -36.41
C MET A 1 -8.68 -17.72 -35.72
N VAL A 2 -9.17 -16.63 -35.15
CA VAL A 2 -8.36 -15.73 -34.32
C VAL A 2 -8.24 -16.40 -32.96
N THR A 3 -7.06 -16.90 -32.64
CA THR A 3 -6.75 -17.42 -31.30
C THR A 3 -6.63 -16.21 -30.38
N LEU A 4 -7.62 -16.02 -29.51
CA LEU A 4 -7.52 -15.09 -28.39
C LEU A 4 -6.34 -15.55 -27.51
N ALA A 5 -5.28 -14.74 -27.45
CA ALA A 5 -4.27 -14.88 -26.43
C ALA A 5 -4.95 -14.74 -25.07
N ALA A 6 -4.79 -15.73 -24.21
CA ALA A 6 -5.17 -15.60 -22.81
C ALA A 6 -4.41 -14.39 -22.25
N VAL A 7 -5.16 -13.39 -21.80
CA VAL A 7 -4.60 -12.25 -21.07
C VAL A 7 -3.96 -12.84 -19.82
N THR A 8 -2.63 -12.86 -19.76
CA THR A 8 -1.91 -13.10 -18.51
C THR A 8 -2.40 -12.05 -17.52
N PRO A 9 -2.95 -12.44 -16.34
CA PRO A 9 -3.20 -11.48 -15.30
C PRO A 9 -1.85 -10.86 -14.93
N ALA A 10 -1.71 -9.57 -15.19
CA ALA A 10 -0.56 -8.80 -14.78
C ALA A 10 -0.65 -8.66 -13.25
N ALA A 11 0.05 -9.51 -12.53
CA ALA A 11 0.37 -9.28 -11.13
C ALA A 11 1.80 -8.72 -11.11
N ALA A 12 2.01 -7.63 -10.38
CA ALA A 12 3.33 -7.08 -10.21
C ALA A 12 4.27 -8.10 -9.58
N GLN A 13 5.45 -8.19 -10.15
CA GLN A 13 6.57 -8.98 -9.66
C GLN A 13 7.80 -8.15 -9.96
N THR A 14 8.38 -7.53 -8.94
CA THR A 14 9.60 -6.75 -9.16
C THR A 14 10.75 -7.74 -9.31
N GLY A 15 11.37 -7.72 -10.49
CA GLY A 15 12.58 -8.46 -10.79
C GLY A 15 13.79 -7.57 -10.50
N LEU A 16 14.62 -7.93 -9.52
CA LEU A 16 15.90 -7.27 -9.27
C LEU A 16 17.04 -8.18 -9.73
N ALA A 17 17.90 -7.64 -10.60
CA ALA A 17 19.18 -8.26 -10.93
C ALA A 17 20.21 -7.84 -9.88
N VAL A 18 20.78 -8.81 -9.18
CA VAL A 18 21.80 -8.63 -8.15
C VAL A 18 23.10 -9.24 -8.65
N ASN A 19 24.14 -8.41 -8.70
CA ASN A 19 25.49 -8.89 -8.96
C ASN A 19 26.07 -9.52 -7.68
N PRO A 20 26.96 -10.51 -7.79
CA PRO A 20 27.76 -10.97 -6.64
C PRO A 20 28.52 -9.82 -5.99
N THR A 21 28.83 -9.96 -4.70
CA THR A 21 29.73 -9.05 -3.97
C THR A 21 31.18 -9.52 -4.02
N ALA A 22 31.39 -10.84 -4.11
CA ALA A 22 32.69 -11.46 -4.26
C ALA A 22 32.56 -12.82 -4.96
N TRP A 23 33.66 -13.33 -5.49
CA TRP A 23 33.73 -14.67 -6.04
C TRP A 23 35.10 -15.31 -5.76
N ALA A 24 35.12 -16.64 -5.76
CA ALA A 24 36.34 -17.42 -5.66
C ALA A 24 36.36 -18.56 -6.68
N SER A 25 37.54 -18.91 -7.16
CA SER A 25 37.80 -20.10 -7.96
C SER A 25 38.82 -20.97 -7.24
N VAL A 26 38.61 -22.28 -7.28
CA VAL A 26 39.55 -23.25 -6.72
C VAL A 26 39.87 -24.28 -7.78
N THR A 27 41.15 -24.63 -7.90
CA THR A 27 41.63 -25.59 -8.90
C THR A 27 42.48 -26.68 -8.25
N SER A 28 42.30 -27.92 -8.68
CA SER A 28 43.14 -29.04 -8.24
C SER A 28 44.59 -28.93 -8.72
N GLN A 29 44.86 -28.08 -9.72
CA GLN A 29 46.19 -27.83 -10.26
C GLN A 29 47.09 -27.09 -9.26
N ASP A 30 46.52 -26.10 -8.57
CA ASP A 30 47.21 -25.21 -7.62
C ASP A 30 46.48 -25.24 -6.27
N PRO A 31 46.57 -26.35 -5.51
CA PRO A 31 45.58 -26.65 -4.49
C PRO A 31 45.67 -25.76 -3.22
N ASP A 32 46.80 -25.07 -3.03
CA ASP A 32 47.04 -24.13 -1.94
C ASP A 32 46.97 -22.67 -2.41
N GLN A 33 46.71 -22.41 -3.69
CA GLN A 33 46.60 -21.06 -4.23
C GLN A 33 45.15 -20.56 -4.13
N ALA A 34 44.98 -19.40 -3.49
CA ALA A 34 43.68 -18.74 -3.42
C ALA A 34 43.46 -17.85 -4.65
N HIS A 35 42.31 -18.01 -5.29
CA HIS A 35 41.83 -17.09 -6.33
C HIS A 35 40.49 -16.51 -5.87
N TRP A 36 40.55 -15.41 -5.14
CA TRP A 36 39.40 -14.68 -4.62
C TRP A 36 39.47 -13.22 -5.08
N SER A 37 38.32 -12.65 -5.38
CA SER A 37 38.20 -11.23 -5.73
C SER A 37 36.88 -10.68 -5.22
N GLU A 38 36.91 -9.43 -4.73
CA GLU A 38 35.71 -8.60 -4.69
C GLU A 38 35.18 -8.45 -6.12
N TYR A 39 33.86 -8.46 -6.27
CA TYR A 39 33.24 -8.30 -7.57
C TYR A 39 33.20 -6.82 -7.95
N GLU A 40 34.09 -6.44 -8.86
CA GLU A 40 34.07 -5.12 -9.48
C GLU A 40 33.49 -5.26 -10.90
N PRO A 41 32.40 -4.56 -11.26
CA PRO A 41 31.79 -4.63 -12.58
C PRO A 41 32.61 -3.92 -13.68
N THR A 42 33.94 -3.90 -13.54
CA THR A 42 34.85 -3.29 -14.50
C THR A 42 35.11 -4.19 -15.70
N TRP A 43 35.39 -3.55 -16.84
CA TRP A 43 35.48 -4.12 -18.19
C TRP A 43 36.55 -5.20 -18.40
N GLU A 44 37.46 -5.41 -17.46
CA GLU A 44 38.49 -6.43 -17.51
C GLU A 44 38.65 -7.09 -16.14
N GLY A 45 38.60 -8.42 -16.10
CA GLY A 45 39.24 -9.17 -15.01
C GLY A 45 38.50 -10.42 -14.56
N ALA A 46 38.87 -11.53 -15.22
CA ALA A 46 38.78 -12.93 -14.78
C ALA A 46 37.46 -13.68 -15.06
N ASP A 47 37.47 -14.50 -16.12
CA ASP A 47 36.43 -15.52 -16.32
C ASP A 47 36.46 -16.57 -15.21
N VAL A 48 35.30 -17.14 -14.94
CA VAL A 48 35.16 -18.25 -13.99
C VAL A 48 35.15 -19.56 -14.76
N SER A 49 36.02 -20.50 -14.40
CA SER A 49 36.04 -21.84 -14.99
C SER A 49 35.42 -22.86 -14.05
N VAL A 50 34.61 -23.78 -14.58
CA VAL A 50 34.05 -24.91 -13.82
C VAL A 50 34.13 -26.20 -14.63
N GLY A 51 34.51 -27.29 -13.97
CA GLY A 51 34.60 -28.62 -14.57
C GLY A 51 36.04 -29.07 -14.79
N ARG A 52 36.21 -30.11 -15.60
CA ARG A 52 37.48 -30.83 -15.74
C ARG A 52 38.13 -30.57 -17.10
N THR A 53 39.44 -30.29 -17.12
CA THR A 53 40.22 -30.20 -18.36
C THR A 53 40.54 -31.58 -18.94
N ASP A 54 40.92 -31.66 -20.21
CA ASP A 54 41.40 -32.92 -20.83
C ASP A 54 42.67 -33.48 -20.15
N HIS A 55 43.39 -32.64 -19.42
CA HIS A 55 44.57 -33.01 -18.64
C HIS A 55 44.24 -33.41 -17.18
N GLY A 56 42.97 -33.34 -16.81
CA GLY A 56 42.45 -33.85 -15.55
C GLY A 56 42.42 -32.87 -14.38
N GLU A 57 42.67 -31.59 -14.65
CA GLU A 57 42.56 -30.51 -13.67
C GLU A 57 41.07 -30.19 -13.46
N VAL A 58 40.64 -30.05 -12.21
CA VAL A 58 39.25 -29.74 -11.86
C VAL A 58 39.19 -28.32 -11.31
N THR A 59 38.23 -27.53 -11.77
CA THR A 59 37.96 -26.18 -11.27
C THR A 59 36.53 -26.08 -10.76
N ARG A 60 36.34 -25.39 -9.64
CA ARG A 60 35.04 -25.03 -9.06
C ARG A 60 34.98 -23.54 -8.78
N ALA A 61 33.77 -23.00 -8.71
CA ALA A 61 33.56 -21.59 -8.47
C ALA A 61 32.60 -21.34 -7.32
N PHE A 62 32.72 -20.19 -6.69
CA PHE A 62 31.86 -19.75 -5.61
C PHE A 62 31.52 -18.28 -5.78
N PHE A 63 30.31 -17.89 -5.39
CA PHE A 63 29.82 -16.52 -5.46
C PHE A 63 29.12 -16.15 -4.15
N GLU A 64 29.44 -14.97 -3.61
CA GLU A 64 28.67 -14.34 -2.53
C GLU A 64 27.65 -13.38 -3.12
N LEU A 65 26.40 -13.54 -2.72
CA LEU A 65 25.27 -12.76 -3.21
C LEU A 65 24.69 -11.94 -2.06
N ASP A 66 24.61 -10.63 -2.21
CA ASP A 66 23.93 -9.74 -1.27
C ASP A 66 22.42 -9.97 -1.31
N VAL A 67 21.82 -10.23 -0.15
CA VAL A 67 20.37 -10.42 0.00
C VAL A 67 19.71 -9.37 0.91
N THR A 68 20.46 -8.36 1.35
CA THR A 68 19.98 -7.30 2.25
C THR A 68 18.79 -6.52 1.67
N ALA A 69 18.76 -6.33 0.35
CA ALA A 69 17.66 -5.68 -0.36
C ALA A 69 16.30 -6.41 -0.21
N PHE A 70 16.32 -7.67 0.21
CA PHE A 70 15.12 -8.51 0.38
C PHE A 70 14.71 -8.67 1.85
N ALA A 71 15.39 -8.01 2.79
CA ALA A 71 15.02 -8.03 4.19
C ALA A 71 13.55 -7.58 4.39
N GLY A 72 12.75 -8.41 5.06
CA GLY A 72 11.32 -8.16 5.27
C GLY A 72 10.42 -8.33 4.04
N LYS A 73 10.98 -8.71 2.88
CA LYS A 73 10.22 -8.96 1.65
C LYS A 73 9.88 -10.43 1.51
N ARG A 74 8.81 -10.73 0.76
CA ARG A 74 8.49 -12.09 0.34
C ARG A 74 9.26 -12.44 -0.93
N VAL A 75 10.32 -13.23 -0.78
CA VAL A 75 11.02 -13.81 -1.95
C VAL A 75 10.12 -14.89 -2.58
N LEU A 76 9.83 -14.77 -3.87
CA LEU A 76 8.97 -15.71 -4.60
C LEU A 76 9.81 -16.77 -5.30
N ASP A 77 10.77 -16.33 -6.10
CA ASP A 77 11.82 -17.16 -6.69
C ASP A 77 13.10 -16.37 -6.93
N ALA A 78 14.20 -17.10 -7.00
CA ALA A 78 15.51 -16.57 -7.35
C ALA A 78 16.21 -17.54 -8.30
N ASN A 79 16.78 -16.99 -9.37
CA ASN A 79 17.54 -17.72 -10.38
C ASN A 79 18.91 -17.06 -10.54
N PHE A 80 19.97 -17.86 -10.51
CA PHE A 80 21.31 -17.40 -10.83
C PHE A 80 21.66 -17.81 -12.27
N VAL A 81 22.12 -16.86 -13.07
CA VAL A 81 22.40 -17.08 -14.49
C VAL A 81 23.85 -16.74 -14.81
N LEU A 82 24.48 -17.62 -15.59
CA LEU A 82 25.80 -17.42 -16.17
C LEU A 82 25.78 -17.65 -17.68
N TYR A 83 26.60 -16.90 -18.40
CA TYR A 83 26.80 -17.08 -19.84
C TYR A 83 28.11 -17.78 -20.11
N VAL A 84 28.06 -18.86 -20.90
CA VAL A 84 29.25 -19.58 -21.34
C VAL A 84 29.99 -18.74 -22.37
N ARG A 85 31.24 -18.39 -22.07
CA ARG A 85 32.19 -17.75 -22.98
C ARG A 85 32.88 -18.76 -23.89
N ALA A 86 33.37 -19.82 -23.28
CA ALA A 86 34.12 -20.86 -23.93
C ALA A 86 33.87 -22.18 -23.20
N HIS A 87 34.03 -23.29 -23.90
CA HIS A 87 33.84 -24.61 -23.32
C HIS A 87 34.77 -25.63 -23.97
N GLY A 88 35.09 -26.69 -23.25
CA GLY A 88 35.66 -27.92 -23.79
C GLY A 88 34.57 -28.75 -24.49
N ALA A 89 34.50 -30.04 -24.17
CA ALA A 89 33.31 -30.83 -24.50
C ALA A 89 32.06 -30.21 -23.85
N CYS A 90 30.94 -30.21 -24.57
CA CYS A 90 29.67 -29.73 -24.01
C CYS A 90 29.14 -30.78 -23.04
N GLY A 91 29.12 -30.45 -21.75
CA GLY A 91 28.86 -31.34 -20.64
C GLY A 91 30.07 -31.48 -19.73
N PRO A 92 29.93 -32.09 -18.54
CA PRO A 92 28.69 -32.61 -17.96
C PRO A 92 27.70 -31.52 -17.52
N ASP A 93 26.56 -31.93 -16.99
CA ASP A 93 25.66 -31.05 -16.25
C ASP A 93 26.42 -30.32 -15.11
N THR A 94 25.84 -29.24 -14.62
CA THR A 94 26.45 -28.36 -13.62
C THR A 94 25.53 -28.22 -12.42
N GLU A 95 26.08 -28.45 -11.23
CA GLU A 95 25.34 -28.41 -9.98
C GLU A 95 25.60 -27.10 -9.23
N MET A 96 24.54 -26.45 -8.79
CA MET A 96 24.60 -25.31 -7.90
C MET A 96 24.25 -25.73 -6.47
N TRP A 97 25.09 -25.35 -5.52
CA TRP A 97 24.99 -25.70 -4.12
C TRP A 97 24.96 -24.47 -3.23
N GLU A 98 24.33 -24.57 -2.07
CA GLU A 98 24.54 -23.65 -0.96
C GLU A 98 25.83 -24.01 -0.23
N THR A 99 26.65 -23.02 0.09
CA THR A 99 27.95 -23.23 0.74
C THR A 99 28.17 -22.29 1.93
N GLY A 100 29.21 -22.56 2.72
CA GLY A 100 29.77 -21.57 3.63
C GLY A 100 30.36 -20.36 2.88
N ARG A 101 30.71 -19.33 3.66
CA ARG A 101 31.33 -18.09 3.16
C ARG A 101 32.69 -18.34 2.53
N ILE A 102 33.05 -17.49 1.56
CA ILE A 102 34.37 -17.46 0.95
C ILE A 102 35.21 -16.32 1.52
N SER A 103 36.51 -16.37 1.28
CA SER A 103 37.44 -15.29 1.62
C SER A 103 38.68 -15.34 0.75
N SER A 104 39.60 -14.41 0.96
CA SER A 104 40.94 -14.45 0.36
C SER A 104 41.79 -15.68 0.75
N GLN A 105 41.30 -16.52 1.66
CA GLN A 105 41.94 -17.79 2.07
C GLN A 105 41.30 -19.02 1.42
N THR A 106 40.24 -18.86 0.62
CA THR A 106 39.56 -19.99 -0.03
C THR A 106 40.48 -20.62 -1.08
N THR A 107 40.82 -21.90 -0.89
CA THR A 107 41.69 -22.70 -1.77
C THR A 107 41.05 -24.04 -2.08
N TRP A 108 41.67 -24.87 -2.92
CA TRP A 108 41.17 -26.23 -3.17
C TRP A 108 41.21 -27.12 -1.92
N ASN A 109 42.26 -26.98 -1.10
CA ASN A 109 42.44 -27.74 0.14
C ASN A 109 41.63 -27.17 1.32
N ASP A 110 41.23 -25.89 1.25
CA ASP A 110 40.41 -25.20 2.24
C ASP A 110 39.19 -24.53 1.58
N GLN A 111 38.27 -25.36 1.10
CA GLN A 111 37.01 -24.93 0.48
C GLN A 111 35.96 -24.62 1.55
N PRO A 112 35.01 -23.71 1.27
CA PRO A 112 33.83 -23.58 2.11
C PRO A 112 33.08 -24.92 2.20
N GLN A 113 32.43 -25.15 3.33
CA GLN A 113 31.58 -26.33 3.49
C GLN A 113 30.47 -26.32 2.44
N TRP A 114 30.31 -27.42 1.71
CA TRP A 114 29.18 -27.66 0.82
C TRP A 114 28.00 -28.16 1.65
N LEU A 115 26.89 -27.41 1.66
CA LEU A 115 25.77 -27.66 2.58
C LEU A 115 24.69 -28.55 1.94
N ARG A 116 24.13 -28.10 0.81
CA ARG A 116 23.11 -28.84 0.04
C ARG A 116 23.15 -28.43 -1.43
N GLU A 117 22.76 -29.36 -2.30
CA GLU A 117 22.47 -29.06 -3.70
C GLU A 117 21.15 -28.27 -3.78
N LEU A 118 21.13 -27.22 -4.59
CA LEU A 118 19.96 -26.36 -4.82
C LEU A 118 19.27 -26.71 -6.13
N SER A 119 20.06 -26.84 -7.19
CA SER A 119 19.56 -27.26 -8.50
C SER A 119 20.71 -27.68 -9.42
N THR A 120 20.35 -28.41 -10.46
CA THR A 120 21.25 -28.80 -11.55
C THR A 120 20.79 -28.17 -12.85
N SER A 121 21.72 -27.56 -13.59
CA SER A 121 21.49 -27.14 -14.97
C SER A 121 21.98 -28.24 -15.91
N PRO A 122 21.17 -28.65 -16.90
CA PRO A 122 21.63 -29.57 -17.91
C PRO A 122 22.78 -28.95 -18.71
N ALA A 123 23.60 -29.80 -19.32
CA ALA A 123 24.68 -29.40 -20.20
C ALA A 123 24.17 -28.49 -21.33
N ASP A 124 24.46 -27.19 -21.21
CA ASP A 124 24.17 -26.17 -22.22
C ASP A 124 25.43 -25.32 -22.45
N CYS A 125 25.81 -25.13 -23.70
CA CYS A 125 26.99 -24.35 -24.10
C CYS A 125 26.68 -22.88 -24.41
N GLY A 126 25.45 -22.44 -24.17
CA GLY A 126 24.99 -21.06 -24.25
C GLY A 126 24.83 -20.43 -22.87
N VAL A 127 23.58 -20.30 -22.41
CA VAL A 127 23.26 -19.71 -21.11
C VAL A 127 22.86 -20.83 -20.14
N GLN A 128 23.41 -20.79 -18.93
CA GLN A 128 23.05 -21.72 -17.87
C GLN A 128 22.38 -20.96 -16.73
N GLY A 129 21.39 -21.60 -16.12
CA GLY A 129 20.57 -21.01 -15.07
C GLY A 129 20.24 -22.03 -13.99
N TRP A 130 20.30 -21.59 -12.74
CA TRP A 130 20.08 -22.43 -11.57
C TRP A 130 19.06 -21.78 -10.65
N MET A 131 18.06 -22.53 -10.22
CA MET A 131 17.13 -22.09 -9.20
C MET A 131 17.83 -22.13 -7.84
N ILE A 132 17.87 -20.98 -7.17
CA ILE A 132 18.46 -20.80 -5.83
C ILE A 132 17.44 -20.25 -4.83
N SER A 133 16.16 -20.29 -5.18
CA SER A 133 15.03 -19.76 -4.40
C SER A 133 15.05 -20.19 -2.93
N GLU A 134 15.36 -21.44 -2.63
CA GLU A 134 15.38 -21.94 -1.24
C GLU A 134 16.49 -21.29 -0.42
N ALA A 135 17.71 -21.21 -0.95
CA ALA A 135 18.83 -20.60 -0.25
C ALA A 135 18.59 -19.11 0.02
N VAL A 136 18.04 -18.37 -0.95
CA VAL A 136 17.71 -16.95 -0.78
C VAL A 136 16.57 -16.75 0.23
N LYS A 137 15.51 -17.56 0.15
CA LYS A 137 14.38 -17.52 1.12
C LYS A 137 14.87 -17.77 2.54
N ASP A 138 15.71 -18.79 2.73
CA ASP A 138 16.22 -19.15 4.05
C ASP A 138 17.18 -18.10 4.60
N ALA A 139 18.06 -17.54 3.76
CA ALA A 139 18.96 -16.45 4.14
C ALA A 139 18.20 -15.20 4.59
N VAL A 140 17.19 -14.77 3.81
CA VAL A 140 16.33 -13.63 4.16
C VAL A 140 15.55 -13.90 5.46
N ALA A 141 15.02 -15.10 5.65
CA ALA A 141 14.30 -15.46 6.86
C ALA A 141 15.18 -15.47 8.13
N ARG A 142 16.47 -15.80 7.99
CA ARG A 142 17.46 -15.73 9.08
C ARG A 142 17.98 -14.30 9.33
N GLY A 143 17.76 -13.38 8.40
CA GLY A 143 18.34 -12.04 8.44
C GLY A 143 19.82 -12.01 8.06
N ASP A 144 20.27 -12.97 7.25
CA ASP A 144 21.62 -13.00 6.72
C ASP A 144 21.81 -11.84 5.72
N GLU A 145 23.02 -11.26 5.68
CA GLU A 145 23.35 -10.22 4.71
C GLU A 145 23.71 -10.79 3.33
N VAL A 146 24.28 -12.00 3.32
CA VAL A 146 24.69 -12.67 2.08
C VAL A 146 24.33 -14.15 2.11
N VAL A 147 24.15 -14.71 0.92
CA VAL A 147 24.13 -16.15 0.68
C VAL A 147 25.30 -16.52 -0.22
N THR A 148 25.99 -17.62 0.09
CA THR A 148 27.10 -18.11 -0.74
C THR A 148 26.67 -19.34 -1.51
N ILE A 149 26.92 -19.33 -2.81
CA ILE A 149 26.63 -20.44 -3.71
C ILE A 149 27.92 -20.99 -4.31
N GLY A 150 27.97 -22.30 -4.52
CA GLY A 150 29.08 -23.02 -5.13
C GLY A 150 28.63 -23.74 -6.40
N LEU A 151 29.43 -23.62 -7.46
CA LEU A 151 29.20 -24.22 -8.76
C LEU A 151 30.30 -25.25 -9.06
N LYS A 152 29.88 -26.47 -9.38
CA LYS A 152 30.77 -27.57 -9.79
C LYS A 152 30.15 -28.38 -10.93
N SER A 153 30.96 -29.21 -11.59
CA SER A 153 30.42 -30.18 -12.55
C SER A 153 29.74 -31.33 -11.81
N ALA A 154 28.64 -31.84 -12.35
CA ALA A 154 27.95 -33.03 -11.84
C ALA A 154 28.82 -34.30 -11.96
N ASP A 155 29.79 -34.31 -12.88
CA ASP A 155 30.76 -35.39 -13.02
C ASP A 155 32.18 -34.85 -13.28
N GLU A 156 32.92 -34.60 -12.20
CA GLU A 156 34.31 -34.14 -12.25
C GLU A 156 35.33 -35.22 -12.67
N SER A 157 34.87 -36.42 -13.07
CA SER A 157 35.72 -37.45 -13.68
C SER A 157 35.74 -37.37 -15.21
N THR A 158 34.72 -36.74 -15.82
CA THR A 158 34.58 -36.55 -17.26
C THR A 158 35.15 -35.22 -17.71
N ALA A 159 35.94 -35.21 -18.79
CA ALA A 159 36.47 -33.97 -19.34
C ALA A 159 35.36 -33.12 -19.96
N GLY A 160 35.36 -31.83 -19.61
CA GLY A 160 34.22 -30.94 -19.80
C GLY A 160 34.37 -29.74 -18.88
N ARG A 161 34.93 -28.65 -19.42
CA ARG A 161 35.14 -27.40 -18.67
C ARG A 161 34.38 -26.28 -19.33
N TYR A 162 33.57 -25.58 -18.56
CA TYR A 162 32.95 -24.33 -18.94
C TYR A 162 33.79 -23.16 -18.45
N VAL A 163 33.85 -22.11 -19.26
CA VAL A 163 34.42 -20.80 -18.92
C VAL A 163 33.27 -19.81 -19.06
N PHE A 164 32.89 -19.18 -17.96
CA PHE A 164 31.77 -18.25 -17.87
C PHE A 164 32.24 -16.81 -17.86
N TRP A 165 31.48 -15.94 -18.51
CA TRP A 165 31.67 -14.50 -18.39
C TRP A 165 31.38 -14.03 -16.97
N THR A 166 32.30 -13.29 -16.38
CA THR A 166 32.09 -12.54 -15.13
C THR A 166 31.78 -11.05 -15.37
N THR A 167 32.02 -10.57 -16.59
CA THR A 167 31.79 -9.18 -16.99
C THR A 167 30.46 -9.02 -17.75
N PRO A 168 29.74 -7.91 -17.56
CA PRO A 168 28.60 -7.56 -18.41
C PRO A 168 29.10 -7.29 -19.85
N SER A 169 28.61 -8.00 -20.87
CA SER A 169 28.98 -7.70 -22.25
C SER A 169 28.29 -6.42 -22.77
N VAL A 170 28.95 -5.72 -23.69
CA VAL A 170 28.45 -4.46 -24.28
C VAL A 170 27.12 -4.72 -25.00
N GLY A 171 26.04 -4.09 -24.55
CA GLY A 171 24.74 -4.07 -25.23
C GLY A 171 23.73 -5.15 -24.80
N ASN A 172 24.15 -6.19 -24.07
CA ASN A 172 23.28 -7.18 -23.43
C ASN A 172 23.90 -7.59 -22.09
N ALA A 173 23.20 -7.40 -20.96
CA ALA A 173 23.71 -7.72 -19.63
C ALA A 173 23.95 -9.24 -19.46
N THR A 174 25.21 -9.69 -19.58
CA THR A 174 25.60 -11.12 -19.52
C THR A 174 26.56 -11.47 -18.37
N GLY A 175 26.73 -10.58 -17.39
CA GLY A 175 27.51 -10.88 -16.19
C GLY A 175 26.79 -11.84 -15.23
N PRO A 176 27.47 -12.34 -14.19
CA PRO A 176 26.87 -13.20 -13.19
C PRO A 176 25.78 -12.42 -12.47
N GLY A 177 24.56 -12.92 -12.54
CA GLY A 177 23.40 -12.21 -12.04
C GLY A 177 22.43 -13.16 -11.36
N MET A 178 22.08 -12.82 -10.13
CA MET A 178 20.90 -13.36 -9.48
C MET A 178 19.70 -12.51 -9.86
N SER A 179 18.73 -13.08 -10.56
CA SER A 179 17.40 -12.49 -10.75
C SER A 179 16.50 -12.95 -9.62
N VAL A 180 15.98 -12.02 -8.84
CA VAL A 180 15.03 -12.31 -7.75
C VAL A 180 13.70 -11.69 -8.08
N ARG A 181 12.64 -12.51 -8.06
CA ARG A 181 11.29 -12.00 -7.95
C ARG A 181 10.85 -12.00 -6.50
N TYR A 182 10.33 -10.87 -6.06
CA TYR A 182 9.81 -10.70 -4.72
C TYR A 182 8.52 -9.88 -4.74
N ASN A 183 7.87 -9.84 -3.58
CA ASN A 183 6.77 -8.94 -3.27
C ASN A 183 7.02 -8.29 -1.91
N THR A 184 6.76 -7.00 -1.80
CA THR A 184 6.79 -6.27 -0.54
C THR A 184 5.39 -6.26 0.05
N VAL A 185 5.30 -6.28 1.38
CA VAL A 185 4.00 -6.12 2.05
C VAL A 185 3.53 -4.67 1.82
N PRO A 186 2.25 -4.44 1.49
CA PRO A 186 1.72 -3.10 1.28
C PRO A 186 1.92 -2.17 2.46
N ASP A 187 2.00 -0.87 2.18
CA ASP A 187 2.07 0.15 3.22
C ASP A 187 0.79 0.17 4.06
N VAL A 188 0.90 0.68 5.29
CA VAL A 188 -0.26 1.02 6.10
C VAL A 188 -1.07 2.08 5.33
N PRO A 189 -2.38 1.84 5.08
CA PRO A 189 -3.19 2.80 4.33
C PRO A 189 -3.15 4.20 4.92
N SER A 190 -3.29 5.21 4.07
CA SER A 190 -3.30 6.63 4.45
C SER A 190 -4.53 7.34 3.88
N GLY A 191 -4.68 8.65 4.13
CA GLY A 191 -5.75 9.45 3.54
C GLY A 191 -7.17 8.98 3.90
N GLN A 192 -7.35 8.40 5.09
CA GLN A 192 -8.63 7.89 5.56
C GLN A 192 -9.68 9.00 5.60
N ALA A 193 -10.84 8.73 5.04
CA ALA A 193 -11.98 9.65 5.06
C ALA A 193 -13.30 8.88 5.12
N VAL A 194 -14.32 9.56 5.63
CA VAL A 194 -15.71 9.10 5.58
C VAL A 194 -16.53 10.09 4.75
N THR A 195 -17.49 9.61 3.98
CA THR A 195 -18.45 10.48 3.27
C THR A 195 -19.88 10.10 3.64
N ALA A 196 -20.77 11.10 3.62
CA ALA A 196 -22.20 10.91 3.85
C ALA A 196 -22.95 10.33 2.64
N GLY A 197 -22.26 10.19 1.50
CA GLY A 197 -22.83 9.80 0.21
C GLY A 197 -22.05 8.65 -0.39
N ASP A 198 -21.91 8.66 -1.71
CA ASP A 198 -21.09 7.68 -2.41
C ASP A 198 -19.58 7.97 -2.27
N CYS A 199 -18.78 7.13 -2.92
CA CYS A 199 -17.32 7.22 -2.97
C CYS A 199 -16.78 8.49 -3.69
N GLN A 200 -17.64 9.34 -4.25
CA GLN A 200 -17.27 10.59 -4.90
C GLN A 200 -17.72 11.82 -4.11
N ALA A 201 -18.57 11.64 -3.10
CA ALA A 201 -18.98 12.71 -2.22
C ALA A 201 -17.77 13.32 -1.47
N PRO A 202 -17.81 14.61 -1.13
CA PRO A 202 -16.78 15.22 -0.31
C PRO A 202 -16.75 14.59 1.09
N PRO A 203 -15.58 14.60 1.78
CA PRO A 203 -15.47 14.11 3.14
C PRO A 203 -16.51 14.76 4.07
N GLY A 204 -17.17 13.93 4.86
CA GLY A 204 -18.06 14.35 5.93
C GLY A 204 -17.31 14.63 7.23
N GLY A 205 -18.03 15.20 8.20
CA GLY A 205 -17.56 15.31 9.57
C GLY A 205 -17.80 14.02 10.37
N PRO A 206 -17.48 14.04 11.68
CA PRO A 206 -17.71 12.90 12.58
C PRO A 206 -19.20 12.65 12.90
N TYR A 207 -20.11 13.49 12.41
CA TYR A 207 -21.55 13.31 12.55
C TYR A 207 -22.17 13.18 11.15
N LEU A 208 -22.92 12.11 10.92
CA LEU A 208 -23.53 11.80 9.62
C LEU A 208 -25.00 11.45 9.77
N ARG A 209 -25.82 11.91 8.81
CA ARG A 209 -27.27 11.60 8.74
C ARG A 209 -27.63 10.37 7.91
N THR A 210 -26.64 9.51 7.64
CA THR A 210 -26.82 8.30 6.82
C THR A 210 -26.36 7.07 7.59
N THR A 211 -27.12 5.98 7.50
CA THR A 211 -26.73 4.67 8.04
C THR A 211 -25.90 3.85 7.04
N THR A 212 -25.64 4.37 5.85
CA THR A 212 -24.81 3.73 4.81
C THR A 212 -23.71 4.68 4.33
N PRO A 213 -22.83 5.16 5.22
CA PRO A 213 -21.70 5.99 4.81
C PRO A 213 -20.72 5.21 3.96
N SER A 214 -19.85 5.92 3.25
CA SER A 214 -18.70 5.33 2.56
C SER A 214 -17.41 5.61 3.29
N PHE A 215 -16.54 4.61 3.39
CA PHE A 215 -15.18 4.72 3.91
C PHE A 215 -14.18 4.70 2.78
N LEU A 216 -13.18 5.57 2.84
CA LEU A 216 -12.17 5.74 1.80
C LEU A 216 -10.79 5.70 2.42
N ALA A 217 -9.83 5.18 1.67
CA ALA A 217 -8.42 5.25 2.02
C ALA A 217 -7.55 5.19 0.75
N MET A 218 -6.36 5.77 0.83
CA MET A 218 -5.30 5.61 -0.15
C MET A 218 -4.50 4.36 0.20
N LEU A 219 -4.31 3.47 -0.78
CA LEU A 219 -3.44 2.31 -0.67
C LEU A 219 -2.21 2.52 -1.54
N THR A 220 -1.06 2.09 -1.05
CA THR A 220 0.23 2.14 -1.75
C THR A 220 0.99 0.84 -1.48
N ASP A 221 1.85 0.46 -2.41
CA ASP A 221 2.80 -0.64 -2.23
C ASP A 221 4.22 -0.17 -2.60
N PRO A 222 5.24 -0.50 -1.78
CA PRO A 222 6.61 -0.07 -2.04
C PRO A 222 7.23 -0.56 -3.36
N ASP A 223 6.67 -1.60 -3.97
CA ASP A 223 7.19 -2.17 -5.22
C ASP A 223 6.91 -1.27 -6.45
N HIS A 224 6.09 -0.21 -6.29
CA HIS A 224 5.74 0.84 -7.25
C HIS A 224 5.84 0.43 -8.73
N GLY A 225 5.05 -0.55 -9.14
CA GLY A 225 4.83 -0.91 -10.53
C GLY A 225 3.39 -0.61 -10.94
N GLY A 226 3.16 0.09 -12.07
CA GLY A 226 1.81 0.40 -12.58
C GLY A 226 0.91 -0.81 -12.91
N ASN A 227 1.36 -2.03 -12.60
CA ASN A 227 0.66 -3.30 -12.77
C ASN A 227 0.37 -4.01 -11.42
N GLU A 228 0.62 -3.36 -10.27
CA GLU A 228 0.25 -3.90 -8.95
C GLU A 228 -1.26 -3.92 -8.79
N ILE A 229 -1.82 -5.07 -8.46
CA ILE A 229 -3.26 -5.18 -8.21
C ILE A 229 -3.49 -5.17 -6.71
N MET A 230 -4.09 -4.08 -6.23
CA MET A 230 -4.43 -3.89 -4.83
C MET A 230 -5.94 -3.91 -4.61
N ARG A 231 -6.33 -4.27 -3.39
CA ARG A 231 -7.67 -4.05 -2.86
C ARG A 231 -7.60 -3.66 -1.39
N GLY A 232 -8.56 -2.86 -0.94
CA GLY A 232 -8.68 -2.47 0.47
C GLY A 232 -9.65 -3.39 1.19
N ARG A 233 -9.24 -3.94 2.33
CA ARG A 233 -10.18 -4.54 3.29
C ARG A 233 -10.50 -3.51 4.35
N PHE A 234 -11.78 -3.15 4.44
CA PHE A 234 -12.32 -2.25 5.44
C PHE A 234 -13.08 -3.05 6.48
N GLU A 235 -12.95 -2.65 7.73
CA GLU A 235 -13.64 -3.23 8.87
C GLU A 235 -14.27 -2.11 9.69
N TRP A 236 -15.52 -2.29 10.13
CA TRP A 236 -16.19 -1.38 11.04
C TRP A 236 -16.75 -2.10 12.26
N ALA A 237 -16.76 -1.37 13.36
CA ALA A 237 -17.07 -1.85 14.69
C ALA A 237 -17.91 -0.83 15.45
N ASP A 238 -18.54 -1.27 16.54
CA ASP A 238 -19.15 -0.37 17.50
C ASP A 238 -18.08 0.43 18.28
N ALA A 239 -18.53 1.40 19.09
CA ALA A 239 -17.64 2.22 19.92
C ALA A 239 -16.79 1.42 20.93
N ALA A 240 -17.18 0.18 21.26
CA ALA A 240 -16.41 -0.72 22.14
C ALA A 240 -15.36 -1.54 21.36
N GLY A 241 -15.31 -1.41 20.03
CA GLY A 241 -14.40 -2.15 19.15
C GLY A 241 -14.91 -3.54 18.77
N ALA A 242 -16.17 -3.88 19.05
CA ALA A 242 -16.77 -5.12 18.59
C ALA A 242 -17.12 -5.02 17.11
N LYS A 243 -16.53 -5.91 16.30
CA LYS A 243 -16.73 -5.93 14.85
C LYS A 243 -18.21 -6.12 14.50
N ILE A 244 -18.70 -5.23 13.63
CA ILE A 244 -20.05 -5.29 13.04
C ILE A 244 -19.97 -5.89 11.64
N GLY A 245 -19.00 -5.46 10.84
CA GLY A 245 -18.91 -5.87 9.45
C GLY A 245 -17.56 -5.59 8.82
N GLU A 246 -17.40 -6.10 7.61
CA GLU A 246 -16.26 -5.82 6.75
C GLU A 246 -16.67 -5.84 5.27
N ALA A 247 -15.88 -5.17 4.44
CA ALA A 247 -15.99 -5.25 2.99
C ALA A 247 -14.61 -5.14 2.35
N VAL A 248 -14.47 -5.76 1.19
CA VAL A 248 -13.28 -5.66 0.35
C VAL A 248 -13.65 -4.89 -0.90
N THR A 249 -12.82 -3.94 -1.30
CA THR A 249 -13.05 -3.18 -2.53
C THR A 249 -12.88 -4.05 -3.77
N THR A 250 -13.34 -3.56 -4.91
CA THR A 250 -12.83 -4.04 -6.19
C THR A 250 -11.32 -3.83 -6.29
N GLU A 251 -10.70 -4.68 -7.08
CA GLU A 251 -9.29 -4.63 -7.41
C GLU A 251 -9.00 -3.40 -8.30
N GLN A 252 -7.89 -2.71 -8.02
CA GLN A 252 -7.42 -1.57 -8.80
C GLN A 252 -5.91 -1.65 -8.99
N THR A 253 -5.42 -1.05 -10.08
CA THR A 253 -3.99 -1.03 -10.40
C THR A 253 -3.29 0.19 -9.83
N GLY A 254 -2.14 -0.03 -9.19
CA GLY A 254 -1.26 1.01 -8.65
C GLY A 254 -1.85 1.79 -7.47
N ASP A 255 -1.13 2.83 -7.06
CA ASP A 255 -1.50 3.72 -5.96
C ASP A 255 -2.85 4.39 -6.23
N ALA A 256 -3.89 3.93 -5.56
CA ALA A 256 -5.26 4.35 -5.82
C ALA A 256 -6.05 4.61 -4.54
N ARG A 257 -7.08 5.45 -4.68
CA ARG A 257 -8.10 5.61 -3.64
C ARG A 257 -9.08 4.45 -3.72
N HIS A 258 -9.19 3.73 -2.62
CA HIS A 258 -10.13 2.64 -2.43
C HIS A 258 -11.31 3.09 -1.57
N CYS A 259 -12.49 2.55 -1.85
CA CYS A 259 -13.71 2.92 -1.15
C CYS A 259 -14.69 1.76 -1.02
N VAL A 260 -15.35 1.67 0.13
CA VAL A 260 -16.51 0.79 0.37
C VAL A 260 -17.68 1.61 0.90
N THR A 261 -18.90 1.19 0.58
CA THR A 261 -20.12 1.70 1.21
C THR A 261 -20.63 0.68 2.22
N VAL A 262 -20.93 1.13 3.43
CA VAL A 262 -21.50 0.25 4.47
C VAL A 262 -22.89 -0.22 4.01
N PRO A 263 -23.16 -1.54 3.98
CA PRO A 263 -24.47 -2.05 3.60
C PRO A 263 -25.58 -1.60 4.56
N ALA A 264 -26.80 -1.45 4.02
CA ALA A 264 -27.97 -1.12 4.82
C ALA A 264 -28.22 -2.14 5.94
N GLY A 265 -28.71 -1.65 7.09
CA GLY A 265 -29.05 -2.47 8.25
C GLY A 265 -27.89 -2.78 9.21
N GLN A 266 -26.69 -2.28 8.94
CA GLN A 266 -25.53 -2.49 9.82
C GLN A 266 -25.29 -1.35 10.80
N LEU A 267 -25.55 -0.10 10.38
CA LEU A 267 -25.53 1.07 11.25
C LEU A 267 -26.95 1.55 11.52
N ALA A 268 -27.15 2.22 12.65
CA ALA A 268 -28.44 2.72 13.10
C ALA A 268 -28.33 4.16 13.59
N ASP A 269 -29.45 4.87 13.56
CA ASP A 269 -29.61 6.18 14.16
C ASP A 269 -29.29 6.16 15.67
N GLY A 270 -28.60 7.21 16.15
CA GLY A 270 -28.04 7.30 17.49
C GLY A 270 -26.82 6.40 17.77
N GLY A 271 -26.39 5.62 16.77
CA GLY A 271 -25.25 4.71 16.88
C GLY A 271 -23.91 5.44 16.77
N SER A 272 -22.90 4.90 17.43
CA SER A 272 -21.52 5.38 17.33
C SER A 272 -20.55 4.25 16.99
N TYR A 273 -19.65 4.52 16.06
CA TYR A 273 -18.90 3.52 15.32
C TYR A 273 -17.47 3.94 15.08
N THR A 274 -16.58 2.97 14.91
CA THR A 274 -15.22 3.18 14.40
C THR A 274 -14.96 2.24 13.24
N TRP A 275 -13.93 2.52 12.47
CA TRP A 275 -13.52 1.70 11.34
C TRP A 275 -12.01 1.72 11.15
N ARG A 276 -11.50 0.77 10.38
CA ARG A 276 -10.11 0.68 9.97
C ARG A 276 -10.00 0.03 8.60
N VAL A 277 -8.82 0.10 8.01
CA VAL A 277 -8.55 -0.43 6.68
C VAL A 277 -7.15 -1.04 6.63
N ARG A 278 -6.96 -2.08 5.82
CA ARG A 278 -5.63 -2.55 5.41
C ARG A 278 -5.59 -2.71 3.88
N ALA A 279 -4.41 -2.56 3.31
CA ALA A 279 -4.16 -2.90 1.92
C ALA A 279 -3.90 -4.41 1.78
N GLU A 280 -4.40 -5.00 0.71
CA GLU A 280 -4.05 -6.35 0.26
C GLU A 280 -3.50 -6.23 -1.17
N ASN A 281 -2.28 -6.71 -1.41
CA ASN A 281 -1.63 -6.69 -2.72
C ASN A 281 -1.51 -8.12 -3.24
N SER A 282 -1.87 -8.31 -4.51
CA SER A 282 -1.84 -9.62 -5.14
C SER A 282 -0.43 -9.95 -5.65
N TYR A 283 0.00 -11.19 -5.47
CA TYR A 283 1.19 -11.72 -6.11
C TYR A 283 0.91 -13.07 -6.75
N THR A 284 1.68 -13.45 -7.76
CA THR A 284 1.53 -14.74 -8.43
C THR A 284 2.76 -15.64 -8.25
N VAL A 285 2.49 -16.93 -8.11
CA VAL A 285 3.50 -17.98 -8.03
C VAL A 285 3.27 -18.94 -9.20
N VAL A 286 4.36 -19.41 -9.82
CA VAL A 286 4.30 -20.44 -10.86
C VAL A 286 4.36 -21.80 -10.18
N GLY A 287 3.25 -22.54 -10.23
CA GLY A 287 3.16 -23.91 -9.76
C GLY A 287 3.09 -24.92 -10.92
N PRO A 288 3.11 -26.23 -10.62
CA PRO A 288 2.98 -27.29 -11.63
C PRO A 288 1.69 -27.20 -12.46
N GLY A 289 0.64 -26.57 -11.92
CA GLY A 289 -0.65 -26.37 -12.58
C GLY A 289 -0.81 -25.04 -13.32
N GLY A 290 0.23 -24.19 -13.37
CA GLY A 290 0.18 -22.85 -13.95
C GLY A 290 0.33 -21.73 -12.92
N TYR A 291 -0.21 -20.56 -13.22
CA TYR A 291 -0.13 -19.38 -12.34
C TYR A 291 -1.20 -19.43 -11.26
N GLU A 292 -0.78 -19.29 -10.01
CA GLU A 292 -1.67 -19.15 -8.86
C GLU A 292 -1.51 -17.77 -8.22
N THR A 293 -2.63 -17.10 -7.95
CA THR A 293 -2.66 -15.76 -7.34
C THR A 293 -2.91 -15.86 -5.85
N TYR A 294 -2.08 -15.16 -5.09
CA TYR A 294 -2.11 -15.03 -3.64
C TYR A 294 -2.16 -13.56 -3.25
N TRP A 295 -2.25 -13.29 -1.94
CA TRP A 295 -2.37 -11.93 -1.41
C TRP A 295 -1.44 -11.75 -0.21
N ASP A 296 -0.60 -10.71 -0.26
CA ASP A 296 0.07 -10.19 0.92
C ASP A 296 -0.82 -9.17 1.61
N MET A 297 -0.83 -9.23 2.94
CA MET A 297 -1.72 -8.45 3.78
C MET A 297 -0.88 -7.39 4.49
N GLY A 298 -1.13 -6.12 4.15
CA GLY A 298 -0.58 -4.99 4.89
C GLY A 298 -1.09 -4.98 6.32
N GLU A 299 -0.41 -4.20 7.17
CA GLU A 299 -0.90 -3.93 8.51
C GLU A 299 -2.22 -3.14 8.46
N TRP A 300 -3.01 -3.29 9.51
CA TRP A 300 -4.20 -2.46 9.70
C TRP A 300 -3.79 -1.04 10.04
N SER A 301 -4.50 -0.07 9.47
CA SER A 301 -4.52 1.28 10.02
C SER A 301 -4.95 1.25 11.48
N ALA A 302 -4.56 2.27 12.24
CA ALA A 302 -5.22 2.54 13.51
C ALA A 302 -6.74 2.65 13.31
N TRP A 303 -7.49 2.32 14.36
CA TRP A 303 -8.92 2.61 14.40
C TRP A 303 -9.13 4.12 14.25
N GLN A 304 -10.02 4.49 13.35
CA GLN A 304 -10.33 5.88 13.06
C GLN A 304 -11.14 6.51 14.21
N PRO A 305 -11.09 7.85 14.38
CA PRO A 305 -11.93 8.54 15.34
C PRO A 305 -13.41 8.17 15.20
N GLU A 306 -14.13 8.24 16.32
CA GLU A 306 -15.52 7.84 16.40
C GLU A 306 -16.40 8.65 15.42
N LEU A 307 -17.25 7.91 14.73
CA LEU A 307 -18.28 8.38 13.83
C LEU A 307 -19.65 8.20 14.50
N HIS A 308 -20.47 9.23 14.51
CA HIS A 308 -21.82 9.22 15.07
C HIS A 308 -22.85 9.32 13.96
N ILE A 309 -23.86 8.45 14.00
CA ILE A 309 -25.01 8.50 13.09
C ILE A 309 -26.16 9.20 13.80
N ASP A 310 -26.64 10.29 13.20
CA ASP A 310 -27.72 11.11 13.72
C ASP A 310 -28.62 11.55 12.56
N GLN A 311 -29.77 10.90 12.45
CA GLN A 311 -30.82 11.17 11.48
C GLN A 311 -31.98 11.96 12.09
N ALA A 312 -31.92 12.26 13.39
CA ALA A 312 -33.00 12.88 14.13
C ALA A 312 -32.89 14.41 14.03
N PRO A 313 -33.81 15.09 13.31
CA PRO A 313 -33.75 16.54 13.23
C PRO A 313 -34.04 17.21 14.59
N PRO A 314 -33.53 18.44 14.81
CA PRO A 314 -33.91 19.26 15.95
C PRO A 314 -35.43 19.29 16.14
N ALA A 315 -35.90 18.82 17.29
CA ALA A 315 -37.34 18.65 17.54
C ALA A 315 -38.12 19.97 17.64
N ASN A 316 -37.45 21.04 18.07
CA ASN A 316 -38.05 22.35 18.28
C ASN A 316 -37.43 23.40 17.35
N PRO A 317 -38.20 24.39 16.89
CA PRO A 317 -37.63 25.54 16.20
C PRO A 317 -36.85 26.42 17.21
N PRO A 318 -35.93 27.28 16.75
CA PRO A 318 -35.19 28.16 17.64
C PRO A 318 -36.13 29.09 18.40
N ALA A 319 -35.75 29.43 19.64
CA ALA A 319 -36.36 30.53 20.35
C ALA A 319 -35.73 31.83 19.84
N ILE A 320 -36.57 32.79 19.41
CA ILE A 320 -36.11 34.07 18.89
C ILE A 320 -36.49 35.18 19.88
N SER A 321 -35.54 36.06 20.21
CA SER A 321 -35.80 37.24 21.01
C SER A 321 -35.06 38.47 20.48
N SER A 322 -35.67 39.65 20.63
CA SER A 322 -35.03 40.93 20.30
C SER A 322 -35.56 42.02 21.22
N ALA A 323 -34.64 42.76 21.85
CA ALA A 323 -34.99 43.96 22.61
C ALA A 323 -35.25 45.16 21.69
N ASP A 324 -34.57 45.23 20.54
CA ASP A 324 -34.70 46.31 19.57
C ASP A 324 -36.03 46.21 18.80
N PHE A 325 -36.44 44.98 18.45
CA PHE A 325 -37.64 44.69 17.68
C PHE A 325 -38.45 43.57 18.35
N PRO A 326 -39.25 43.86 19.40
CA PRO A 326 -40.03 42.85 20.09
C PRO A 326 -41.10 42.19 19.19
N GLU A 327 -41.39 40.92 19.45
CA GLU A 327 -42.27 40.12 18.59
C GLU A 327 -43.68 40.70 18.56
N ASN A 328 -44.26 40.76 17.36
CA ASN A 328 -45.60 41.28 17.09
C ASN A 328 -45.82 42.73 17.57
N GLN A 329 -44.73 43.49 17.77
CA GLN A 329 -44.75 44.86 18.25
C GLN A 329 -43.99 45.80 17.31
N VAL A 330 -44.13 47.11 17.59
CA VAL A 330 -43.31 48.15 16.97
C VAL A 330 -42.11 48.40 17.88
N GLY A 331 -40.90 48.19 17.36
CA GLY A 331 -39.64 48.49 18.03
C GLY A 331 -38.70 49.28 17.11
N GLY A 332 -37.60 49.79 17.66
CA GLY A 332 -36.56 50.51 16.90
C GLY A 332 -37.09 51.60 15.95
N ARG A 333 -36.30 51.94 14.93
CA ARG A 333 -36.67 52.90 13.87
C ARG A 333 -36.15 52.45 12.51
N VAL A 334 -36.80 52.90 11.44
CA VAL A 334 -36.29 52.69 10.07
C VAL A 334 -34.87 53.26 9.92
N GLY A 335 -33.93 52.43 9.49
CA GLY A 335 -32.52 52.76 9.33
C GLY A 335 -31.65 52.50 10.57
N GLN A 336 -32.25 52.10 11.70
CA GLN A 336 -31.50 51.66 12.89
C GLN A 336 -31.28 50.14 12.83
N PRO A 337 -30.03 49.65 12.92
CA PRO A 337 -29.78 48.21 13.05
C PRO A 337 -30.27 47.72 14.43
N GLY A 338 -30.88 46.54 14.44
CA GLY A 338 -31.23 45.84 15.69
C GLY A 338 -30.84 44.37 15.63
N THR A 339 -30.77 43.76 16.80
CA THR A 339 -30.23 42.42 17.01
C THR A 339 -31.32 41.42 17.39
N PHE A 340 -31.19 40.20 16.89
CA PHE A 340 -32.05 39.07 17.21
C PHE A 340 -31.17 37.94 17.73
N THR A 341 -31.54 37.38 18.89
CA THR A 341 -30.88 36.21 19.46
C THR A 341 -31.67 34.97 19.08
N LEU A 342 -31.00 34.00 18.50
CA LEU A 342 -31.48 32.66 18.22
C LEU A 342 -30.94 31.72 19.30
N ALA A 343 -31.83 31.00 19.98
CA ALA A 343 -31.50 30.13 21.09
C ALA A 343 -32.03 28.71 20.87
N PRO A 344 -31.39 27.68 21.46
CA PRO A 344 -31.60 26.28 21.09
C PRO A 344 -32.98 25.71 21.44
N ASN A 345 -33.75 26.36 22.32
CA ASN A 345 -35.10 25.96 22.69
C ASN A 345 -35.22 24.47 23.11
N GLY A 346 -34.27 24.03 23.96
CA GLY A 346 -34.20 22.66 24.46
C GLY A 346 -33.51 21.65 23.52
N VAL A 347 -33.06 22.05 22.33
CA VAL A 347 -32.22 21.23 21.44
C VAL A 347 -30.78 21.24 21.93
N THR A 348 -30.16 20.08 22.13
CA THR A 348 -28.87 19.96 22.82
C THR A 348 -27.64 19.98 21.91
N ASP A 349 -27.84 19.87 20.61
CA ASP A 349 -26.81 19.61 19.60
C ASP A 349 -26.86 20.59 18.41
N VAL A 350 -27.46 21.76 18.61
CA VAL A 350 -27.46 22.82 17.60
C VAL A 350 -26.02 23.22 17.25
N ALA A 351 -25.68 23.15 15.96
CA ALA A 351 -24.39 23.59 15.42
C ALA A 351 -24.50 24.96 14.71
N SER A 352 -25.65 25.22 14.08
CA SER A 352 -25.92 26.50 13.41
C SER A 352 -27.42 26.76 13.31
N TYR A 353 -27.78 27.97 12.88
CA TYR A 353 -29.13 28.32 12.50
C TYR A 353 -29.13 28.79 11.04
N ASP A 354 -30.15 28.40 10.29
CA ASP A 354 -30.47 29.06 9.02
C ASP A 354 -31.51 30.14 9.30
N TYR A 355 -31.28 31.36 8.81
CA TYR A 355 -32.19 32.48 8.99
C TYR A 355 -32.48 33.23 7.68
N ASP A 356 -33.66 33.86 7.59
CA ASP A 356 -34.14 34.58 6.41
C ASP A 356 -34.95 35.82 6.81
N PHE A 357 -34.61 36.98 6.23
CA PHE A 357 -35.35 38.24 6.33
C PHE A 357 -36.11 38.60 5.02
N GLY A 358 -36.48 37.59 4.23
CA GLY A 358 -37.16 37.73 2.92
C GLY A 358 -36.22 37.75 1.71
N ARG A 359 -34.99 37.23 1.85
CA ARG A 359 -33.98 37.13 0.77
C ARG A 359 -33.45 35.70 0.57
N GLY A 360 -33.99 34.72 1.28
CA GLY A 360 -33.52 33.35 1.30
C GLY A 360 -32.70 33.03 2.55
N PHE A 361 -32.66 31.75 2.91
CA PHE A 361 -31.92 31.28 4.08
C PHE A 361 -30.42 31.47 3.92
N VAL A 362 -29.79 31.98 4.98
CA VAL A 362 -28.35 32.06 5.16
C VAL A 362 -27.97 31.46 6.52
N PRO A 363 -26.81 30.78 6.62
CA PRO A 363 -26.40 30.15 7.87
C PRO A 363 -25.71 31.14 8.83
N VAL A 364 -25.88 30.93 10.12
CA VAL A 364 -25.08 31.54 11.20
C VAL A 364 -24.66 30.45 12.19
N ARG A 365 -23.37 30.39 12.54
CA ARG A 365 -22.88 29.41 13.52
C ARG A 365 -23.40 29.73 14.92
N ALA A 366 -23.76 28.69 15.66
CA ALA A 366 -24.04 28.80 17.07
C ALA A 366 -22.73 28.91 17.86
N GLY A 367 -22.74 29.67 18.95
CA GLY A 367 -21.69 29.68 19.96
C GLY A 367 -21.69 28.40 20.80
N ALA A 368 -20.74 28.31 21.74
CA ALA A 368 -20.60 27.15 22.62
C ALA A 368 -21.82 26.92 23.54
N ASP A 369 -22.61 27.97 23.80
CA ASP A 369 -23.88 27.93 24.54
C ASP A 369 -25.08 27.59 23.65
N GLY A 370 -24.85 27.31 22.36
CA GLY A 370 -25.87 27.02 21.37
C GLY A 370 -26.58 28.27 20.84
N THR A 371 -26.22 29.50 21.23
CA THR A 371 -26.90 30.71 20.76
C THR A 371 -26.22 31.35 19.56
N ALA A 372 -26.97 32.13 18.78
CA ALA A 372 -26.41 32.96 17.71
C ALA A 372 -27.11 34.31 17.67
N THR A 373 -26.38 35.34 17.22
CA THR A 373 -26.93 36.68 17.04
C THR A 373 -26.95 37.05 15.57
N VAL A 374 -28.08 37.56 15.09
CA VAL A 374 -28.23 38.10 13.74
C VAL A 374 -28.70 39.54 13.79
N THR A 375 -28.31 40.35 12.81
CA THR A 375 -28.61 41.79 12.76
C THR A 375 -29.47 42.11 11.55
N PHE A 376 -30.42 43.02 11.72
CA PHE A 376 -31.25 43.53 10.63
C PHE A 376 -31.49 45.03 10.75
N THR A 377 -31.48 45.72 9.61
CA THR A 377 -31.76 47.16 9.51
C THR A 377 -33.02 47.37 8.66
N PRO A 378 -34.17 47.70 9.27
CA PRO A 378 -35.40 47.96 8.54
C PRO A 378 -35.27 49.15 7.60
N THR A 379 -35.73 49.02 6.35
CA THR A 379 -35.71 50.09 5.35
C THR A 379 -37.06 50.78 5.18
N ASN A 380 -38.13 50.22 5.77
CA ASN A 380 -39.49 50.76 5.74
C ASN A 380 -40.26 50.31 7.00
N THR A 381 -41.47 50.84 7.17
CA THR A 381 -42.36 50.56 8.31
C THR A 381 -43.32 49.39 8.07
N PHE A 382 -43.24 48.72 6.92
CA PHE A 382 -44.06 47.54 6.63
C PHE A 382 -43.69 46.39 7.56
N PRO A 383 -44.64 45.47 7.84
CA PRO A 383 -44.35 44.29 8.67
C PRO A 383 -43.19 43.49 8.08
N GLN A 384 -42.20 43.23 8.92
CA GLN A 384 -41.01 42.43 8.63
C GLN A 384 -41.17 41.06 9.27
N ARG A 385 -40.44 40.07 8.72
CA ARG A 385 -40.41 38.71 9.22
C ARG A 385 -38.96 38.23 9.27
N LEU A 386 -38.59 37.62 10.38
CA LEU A 386 -37.41 36.75 10.49
C LEU A 386 -37.92 35.31 10.52
N ILE A 387 -37.54 34.51 9.55
CA ILE A 387 -37.79 33.06 9.56
C ILE A 387 -36.48 32.39 9.95
N ALA A 388 -36.49 31.49 10.93
CA ALA A 388 -35.28 30.74 11.30
C ALA A 388 -35.57 29.28 11.61
N ARG A 389 -34.55 28.42 11.48
CA ARG A 389 -34.56 27.02 11.91
C ARG A 389 -33.20 26.63 12.47
N SER A 390 -33.20 25.66 13.38
CA SER A 390 -31.98 25.05 13.92
C SER A 390 -31.41 24.03 12.93
N VAL A 391 -30.09 23.89 12.93
CA VAL A 391 -29.32 22.88 12.20
C VAL A 391 -28.41 22.18 13.21
N ASP A 392 -28.53 20.86 13.35
CA ASP A 392 -27.70 20.08 14.27
C ASP A 392 -26.28 19.81 13.71
N ARG A 393 -25.48 19.02 14.44
CA ARG A 393 -24.11 18.65 14.06
C ARG A 393 -24.04 17.72 12.84
N ALA A 394 -25.05 16.90 12.60
CA ALA A 394 -25.17 16.04 11.41
C ALA A 394 -25.74 16.78 10.18
N GLY A 395 -26.20 18.02 10.39
CA GLY A 395 -26.79 18.89 9.37
C GLY A 395 -28.27 18.62 9.14
N ASN A 396 -28.98 17.93 10.05
CA ASN A 396 -30.43 17.82 9.94
C ASN A 396 -31.09 19.17 10.25
N LEU A 397 -32.20 19.42 9.57
CA LEU A 397 -32.90 20.70 9.60
C LEU A 397 -34.14 20.58 10.47
N GLY A 398 -34.21 21.42 11.50
CA GLY A 398 -35.39 21.51 12.37
C GLY A 398 -36.57 22.23 11.70
N PRO A 399 -37.73 22.28 12.40
CA PRO A 399 -38.86 23.07 11.96
C PRO A 399 -38.52 24.58 11.96
N THR A 400 -39.22 25.34 11.11
CA THR A 400 -39.06 26.80 11.04
C THR A 400 -39.98 27.52 12.02
N VAL A 401 -39.52 28.64 12.56
CA VAL A 401 -40.34 29.64 13.27
C VAL A 401 -40.34 30.95 12.49
N THR A 402 -41.46 31.68 12.55
CA THR A 402 -41.58 33.03 11.98
C THR A 402 -41.75 34.03 13.11
N TYR A 403 -40.83 34.98 13.21
CA TYR A 403 -40.87 36.10 14.14
C TYR A 403 -41.25 37.37 13.40
N ALA A 404 -42.44 37.90 13.66
CA ALA A 404 -42.94 39.11 13.01
C ALA A 404 -42.64 40.36 13.84
N PHE A 405 -42.25 41.45 13.18
CA PHE A 405 -41.95 42.73 13.86
C PHE A 405 -42.19 43.93 12.93
N ARG A 406 -42.22 45.14 13.51
CA ARG A 406 -42.32 46.41 12.77
C ARG A 406 -41.31 47.42 13.28
N ALA A 407 -40.86 48.30 12.38
CA ALA A 407 -40.04 49.45 12.73
C ALA A 407 -40.91 50.71 12.85
N ALA A 408 -40.59 51.58 13.81
CA ALA A 408 -41.20 52.92 13.86
C ALA A 408 -40.67 53.80 12.70
N PRO A 409 -41.41 54.85 12.30
CA PRO A 409 -40.89 55.88 11.40
C PRO A 409 -39.58 56.50 11.91
N ARG A 410 -38.80 57.09 11.00
CA ARG A 410 -37.56 57.80 11.35
C ARG A 410 -37.79 58.89 12.40
#